data_AF-A0A5B9DTZ0-F1
#
_entry.id   AF-A0A5B9DTZ0-F1
#
_cell.length_a   1.000
_cell.length_b   1.000
_cell.length_c   1.000
_cell.angle_alpha   90.00
_cell.angle_beta   90.00
_cell.angle_gamma   90.00
#
_symmetry.space_group_name_H-M   'P 1'
#
loop_
_entity.id
_entity.type
_entity.pdbx_description
1 polymer ?
#
loop_
_entity_poly.entity_id
_entity_poly.type
_entity_poly.pdbx_seq_one_letter_code
_entity_poly.pdbx_strand_id
1 'polypeptide(L)'
;MRILTGLTLAALLATAVPAFAQAATETPAAPAAEAPAAAPKAPAPAPEGVSDEADKFLWCGHALNFASNFAKEGGDEDAAKAMLENGGKLIEKGAAMLPDLAPEKLEAAKAAYVEQIKVELEGSGENAKFTYDECMTLVQ
;
A
#
# COMPACT_ATOMS: atom_id res chain seq x y z
N MET A 1 -33.92 -2.78 61.20
CA MET A 1 -34.38 -1.91 62.29
C MET A 1 -34.03 -0.47 61.89
N ARG A 2 -35.02 0.43 61.88
CA ARG A 2 -34.98 1.83 61.43
C ARG A 2 -34.19 2.74 62.38
N ILE A 3 -33.50 3.77 61.87
CA ILE A 3 -33.40 5.20 62.33
C ILE A 3 -32.73 5.96 61.13
N LEU A 4 -33.31 6.79 60.24
CA LEU A 4 -34.10 8.04 60.26
C LEU A 4 -33.43 9.27 60.92
N THR A 5 -33.48 10.41 60.21
CA THR A 5 -33.26 11.82 60.65
C THR A 5 -31.80 12.29 60.83
N GLY A 6 -31.36 13.45 60.31
CA GLY A 6 -32.04 14.52 59.60
C GLY A 6 -31.15 15.77 59.42
N LEU A 7 -31.73 16.79 58.77
CA LEU A 7 -31.44 18.24 58.83
C LEU A 7 -30.14 18.74 58.17
N THR A 8 -30.21 19.46 57.03
CA THR A 8 -30.38 20.94 56.88
C THR A 8 -29.26 21.74 57.57
N LEU A 9 -28.59 22.75 57.01
CA LEU A 9 -29.10 23.84 56.17
C LEU A 9 -27.90 24.65 55.60
N ALA A 10 -28.05 25.06 54.34
CA ALA A 10 -27.52 26.23 53.62
C ALA A 10 -26.56 27.24 54.29
N ALA A 11 -25.53 27.61 53.51
CA ALA A 11 -25.06 28.99 53.28
C ALA A 11 -24.58 29.02 51.79
N LEU A 12 -25.24 29.61 50.77
CA LEU A 12 -25.66 31.01 50.53
C LEU A 12 -24.52 31.98 50.92
N LEU A 13 -23.87 32.76 50.05
CA LEU A 13 -24.26 33.52 48.85
C LEU A 13 -22.98 33.88 48.05
N ALA A 14 -22.93 33.65 46.75
CA ALA A 14 -23.30 34.60 45.67
C ALA A 14 -22.33 35.79 45.50
N THR A 15 -21.60 35.78 44.38
CA THR A 15 -21.40 36.88 43.42
C THR A 15 -20.56 36.31 42.26
N ALA A 16 -20.80 36.48 40.98
CA ALA A 16 -21.93 36.90 40.18
C ALA A 16 -21.62 36.39 38.75
N VAL A 17 -22.58 35.75 38.10
CA VAL A 17 -22.61 35.45 36.65
C VAL A 17 -23.59 36.50 36.07
N PRO A 18 -23.35 37.18 34.93
CA PRO A 18 -23.53 36.58 33.58
C PRO A 18 -22.64 37.25 32.50
N ALA A 19 -22.59 36.91 31.20
CA ALA A 19 -23.21 35.99 30.25
C ALA A 19 -22.11 35.76 29.17
N PHE A 20 -22.02 34.67 28.41
CA PHE A 20 -22.89 34.31 27.30
C PHE A 20 -22.51 32.90 26.82
N ALA A 21 -23.54 32.10 26.51
CA ALA A 21 -23.63 31.14 25.39
C ALA A 21 -22.52 30.08 25.21
N GLN A 22 -22.78 28.78 25.05
CA GLN A 22 -23.99 28.03 24.73
C GLN A 22 -23.73 26.53 25.02
N ALA A 23 -24.79 25.87 25.47
CA ALA A 23 -25.06 24.43 25.60
C ALA A 23 -24.03 23.41 25.06
N ALA A 24 -23.57 22.56 25.99
CA ALA A 24 -23.28 21.16 25.69
C ALA A 24 -24.61 20.41 25.45
N THR A 25 -24.71 19.71 24.33
CA THR A 25 -25.65 18.59 24.17
C THR A 25 -24.83 17.39 23.70
N GLU A 26 -25.01 16.29 24.41
CA GLU A 26 -24.40 15.00 24.19
C GLU A 26 -24.67 14.54 22.75
N THR A 27 -23.62 14.24 21.99
CA THR A 27 -23.74 13.60 20.67
C THR A 27 -23.35 12.13 20.85
N PRO A 28 -24.20 11.16 20.49
CA PRO A 28 -23.87 9.75 20.52
C PRO A 28 -22.65 9.47 19.65
N ALA A 29 -21.77 8.57 20.11
CA ALA A 29 -20.61 8.11 19.35
C ALA A 29 -21.04 7.73 17.94
N ALA A 30 -20.57 8.49 16.95
CA ALA A 30 -20.77 8.18 15.56
C ALA A 30 -20.23 6.76 15.29
N PRO A 31 -20.94 5.90 14.54
CA PRO A 31 -20.36 4.67 14.07
C PRO A 31 -19.08 5.03 13.30
N ALA A 32 -18.01 4.28 13.56
CA ALA A 32 -16.74 4.42 12.85
C ALA A 32 -17.06 4.53 11.36
N ALA A 33 -16.70 5.68 10.77
CA ALA A 33 -16.79 5.83 9.33
C ALA A 33 -15.96 4.70 8.73
N GLU A 34 -16.63 3.73 8.10
CA GLU A 34 -16.00 2.79 7.20
C GLU A 34 -15.17 3.64 6.23
N ALA A 35 -13.85 3.58 6.37
CA ALA A 35 -12.95 4.14 5.38
C ALA A 35 -13.40 3.57 4.03
N PRO A 36 -13.63 4.40 2.99
CA PRO A 36 -13.99 3.87 1.70
C PRO A 36 -12.93 2.85 1.33
N ALA A 37 -13.37 1.60 1.08
CA ALA A 37 -12.51 0.57 0.52
C ALA A 37 -11.72 1.22 -0.61
N ALA A 38 -10.39 1.28 -0.46
CA ALA A 38 -9.54 1.90 -1.44
C ALA A 38 -9.84 1.22 -2.78
N ALA A 39 -10.42 1.96 -3.73
CA ALA A 39 -10.69 1.41 -5.04
C ALA A 39 -9.37 0.85 -5.62
N PRO A 40 -9.42 -0.30 -6.33
CA PRO A 40 -8.23 -0.85 -6.95
C PRO A 40 -7.53 0.24 -7.74
N LYS A 41 -6.26 0.49 -7.41
CA LYS A 41 -5.50 1.54 -8.07
C LYS A 41 -5.21 1.02 -9.48
N ALA A 42 -5.62 1.77 -10.50
CA ALA A 42 -5.36 1.36 -11.88
C ALA A 42 -3.85 1.11 -12.07
N PRO A 43 -3.43 0.01 -12.73
CA PRO A 43 -2.03 -0.30 -12.94
C PRO A 43 -1.32 0.85 -13.63
N ALA A 44 -0.09 1.13 -13.22
CA ALA A 44 0.69 2.19 -13.83
C ALA A 44 1.04 1.85 -15.29
N PRO A 45 1.03 2.87 -16.18
CA PRO A 45 1.41 2.66 -17.58
C PRO A 45 2.89 2.29 -17.71
N ALA A 46 3.23 1.65 -18.83
CA ALA A 46 4.62 1.41 -19.19
C ALA A 46 5.41 2.75 -19.28
N PRO A 47 6.66 2.81 -18.80
CA PRO A 47 7.53 3.96 -18.98
C PRO A 47 7.75 4.31 -20.46
N GLU A 48 8.01 5.59 -20.74
CA GLU A 48 8.23 6.09 -22.10
C GLU A 48 9.36 5.34 -22.82
N GLY A 49 9.11 4.94 -24.06
CA GLY A 49 10.08 4.22 -24.89
C GLY A 49 10.18 2.72 -24.63
N VAL A 50 9.37 2.19 -23.69
CA VAL A 50 9.21 0.75 -23.47
C VAL A 50 8.03 0.25 -24.30
N SER A 51 8.26 -0.77 -25.14
CA SER A 51 7.18 -1.45 -25.87
C SER A 51 6.33 -2.31 -24.93
N ASP A 52 5.07 -2.58 -25.29
CA ASP A 52 4.17 -3.42 -24.46
C ASP A 52 4.75 -4.83 -24.19
N GLU A 53 5.49 -5.37 -25.16
CA GLU A 53 6.16 -6.66 -24.99
C GLU A 53 7.29 -6.57 -23.95
N ALA A 54 8.17 -5.57 -24.07
CA ALA A 54 9.24 -5.35 -23.10
C ALA A 54 8.72 -4.93 -21.71
N ASP A 55 7.57 -4.24 -21.65
CA ASP A 55 6.90 -3.84 -20.41
C ASP A 55 6.54 -5.07 -19.57
N LYS A 56 5.98 -6.10 -20.19
CA LYS A 56 5.63 -7.33 -19.47
C LYS A 56 6.87 -8.01 -18.87
N PHE A 57 7.97 -8.11 -19.61
CA PHE A 57 9.21 -8.71 -19.11
C PHE A 57 9.86 -7.88 -18.00
N LEU A 58 9.98 -6.56 -18.20
CA LEU A 58 10.59 -5.67 -17.23
C LEU A 58 9.77 -5.61 -15.94
N TRP A 59 8.45 -5.42 -16.04
CA TRP A 59 7.58 -5.39 -14.85
C TRP A 59 7.64 -6.72 -14.10
N CYS A 60 7.46 -7.86 -14.77
CA CYS A 60 7.50 -9.16 -14.11
C CYS A 60 8.86 -9.47 -13.49
N GLY A 61 9.95 -9.06 -14.15
CA GLY A 61 11.28 -9.26 -13.61
C GLY A 61 11.53 -8.46 -12.33
N HIS A 62 11.13 -7.18 -12.32
CA HIS A 62 11.19 -6.36 -11.11
C HIS A 62 10.21 -6.84 -10.02
N ALA A 63 9.05 -7.37 -10.39
CA ALA A 63 8.04 -7.88 -9.46
C ALA A 63 8.53 -9.14 -8.75
N LEU A 64 9.16 -10.08 -9.47
CA LEU A 64 9.80 -11.25 -8.86
C LEU A 64 10.95 -10.84 -7.93
N ASN A 65 11.78 -9.88 -8.33
CA ASN A 65 12.82 -9.35 -7.46
C ASN A 65 12.24 -8.73 -6.18
N PHE A 66 11.14 -7.99 -6.28
CA PHE A 66 10.44 -7.44 -5.12
C PHE A 66 9.87 -8.55 -4.23
N ALA A 67 9.16 -9.52 -4.83
CA ALA A 67 8.52 -10.62 -4.13
C ALA A 67 9.53 -11.55 -3.41
N SER A 68 10.78 -11.61 -3.87
CA SER A 68 11.85 -12.36 -3.21
C SER A 68 12.07 -11.95 -1.75
N ASN A 69 11.80 -10.68 -1.40
CA ASN A 69 11.91 -10.20 -0.03
C ASN A 69 10.88 -10.88 0.88
N PHE A 70 9.64 -11.03 0.41
CA PHE A 70 8.58 -11.71 1.17
C PHE A 70 8.88 -13.20 1.37
N ALA A 71 9.41 -13.88 0.35
CA ALA A 71 9.84 -15.27 0.47
C ALA A 71 10.95 -15.42 1.51
N LYS A 72 11.93 -14.51 1.50
CA LYS A 72 13.02 -14.48 2.48
C LYS A 72 12.51 -14.21 3.90
N GLU A 73 11.59 -13.25 4.08
CA GLU A 73 10.97 -12.96 5.37
C GLU A 73 10.12 -14.12 5.89
N GLY A 74 9.51 -14.89 4.99
CA GLY A 74 8.81 -16.14 5.28
C GLY A 74 9.72 -17.33 5.60
N GLY A 75 11.05 -17.17 5.49
CA GLY A 75 12.05 -18.21 5.74
C GLY A 75 12.31 -19.16 4.57
N ASP A 76 11.79 -18.86 3.37
CA ASP A 76 12.02 -19.65 2.15
C ASP A 76 13.14 -19.02 1.31
N GLU A 77 14.39 -19.32 1.68
CA GLU A 77 15.57 -18.79 0.98
C GLU A 77 15.70 -19.32 -0.46
N ASP A 78 15.26 -20.56 -0.71
CA ASP A 78 15.31 -21.17 -2.04
C ASP A 78 14.31 -20.50 -2.99
N ALA A 79 13.08 -20.22 -2.52
CA ALA A 79 12.12 -19.45 -3.29
C ALA A 79 12.61 -18.01 -3.54
N ALA A 80 13.18 -17.35 -2.53
CA ALA A 80 13.75 -16.01 -2.69
C ALA A 80 14.85 -15.99 -3.76
N LYS A 81 15.76 -16.98 -3.74
CA LYS A 81 16.82 -17.12 -4.74
C LYS A 81 16.26 -17.39 -6.14
N ALA A 82 15.28 -18.29 -6.27
CA ALA A 82 14.65 -18.60 -7.54
C ALA A 82 13.95 -17.36 -8.13
N MET A 83 13.25 -16.58 -7.29
CA MET A 83 12.61 -15.33 -7.71
C MET A 83 13.63 -14.30 -8.18
N LEU A 84 14.77 -14.13 -7.50
CA LEU A 84 15.85 -13.23 -7.94
C LEU A 84 16.48 -13.67 -9.26
N GLU A 85 16.74 -14.97 -9.43
CA GLU A 85 17.34 -15.48 -10.66
C GLU A 85 16.39 -15.31 -11.85
N ASN A 86 15.13 -15.69 -11.68
CA ASN A 86 14.11 -15.56 -12.72
C ASN A 86 13.80 -14.09 -13.00
N GLY A 87 13.74 -13.27 -11.96
CA GLY A 87 13.53 -11.83 -12.08
C GLY A 87 14.65 -11.16 -12.89
N GLY A 88 15.91 -11.51 -12.61
CA GLY A 88 17.07 -11.09 -13.40
C GLY A 88 16.96 -11.46 -14.88
N LYS A 89 16.64 -12.73 -15.19
CA LYS A 89 16.47 -13.19 -16.59
C LYS A 89 15.39 -12.41 -17.34
N LEU A 90 14.27 -12.12 -16.69
CA LEU A 90 13.19 -11.36 -17.31
C LEU A 90 13.59 -9.89 -17.56
N ILE A 91 14.29 -9.27 -16.61
CA ILE A 91 14.82 -7.90 -16.81
C ILE A 91 15.80 -7.88 -17.99
N GLU A 92 16.69 -8.86 -18.09
CA GLU A 92 17.62 -8.98 -19.22
C GLU A 92 16.90 -9.19 -20.55
N LYS A 93 15.92 -10.10 -20.61
CA LYS A 93 15.08 -10.33 -21.81
C LYS A 93 14.36 -9.04 -22.22
N GLY A 94 13.71 -8.35 -21.28
CA GLY A 94 12.98 -7.10 -21.54
C GLY A 94 13.90 -5.96 -21.99
N ALA A 95 15.09 -5.82 -21.40
CA ALA A 95 16.08 -4.84 -21.83
C ALA A 95 16.63 -5.14 -23.24
N ALA A 96 16.85 -6.41 -23.57
CA ALA A 96 17.32 -6.82 -24.90
C ALA A 96 16.29 -6.54 -26.01
N MET A 97 15.01 -6.40 -25.68
CA MET A 97 13.94 -6.01 -26.61
C MET A 97 13.92 -4.50 -26.90
N LEU A 98 14.73 -3.70 -26.22
CA LEU A 98 14.79 -2.24 -26.35
C LEU A 98 16.18 -1.77 -26.85
N PRO A 99 16.69 -2.29 -27.98
CA PRO A 99 18.06 -2.00 -28.44
C PRO A 99 18.28 -0.53 -28.81
N ASP A 100 17.20 0.17 -29.20
CA ASP A 100 17.25 1.57 -29.62
C ASP A 100 17.04 2.55 -28.45
N LEU A 101 16.71 2.04 -27.26
CA LEU A 101 16.48 2.88 -26.09
C LEU A 101 17.82 3.28 -25.47
N ALA A 102 18.04 4.58 -25.29
CA ALA A 102 19.25 5.09 -24.67
C ALA A 102 19.44 4.49 -23.26
N PRO A 103 20.68 4.13 -22.83
CA PRO A 103 20.92 3.52 -21.53
C PRO A 103 20.36 4.33 -20.36
N GLU A 104 20.47 5.66 -20.39
CA GLU A 104 19.87 6.52 -19.35
C GLU A 104 18.34 6.42 -19.27
N LYS A 105 17.67 6.21 -20.41
CA LYS A 105 16.21 6.07 -20.48
C LYS A 105 15.78 4.69 -20.00
N LEU A 106 16.56 3.65 -20.33
CA LEU A 106 16.34 2.31 -19.82
C LEU A 106 16.50 2.25 -18.29
N GLU A 107 17.53 2.89 -17.73
CA GLU A 107 17.71 2.95 -16.28
C GLU A 107 16.61 3.76 -15.59
N ALA A 108 16.16 4.86 -16.20
CA ALA A 108 15.01 5.61 -15.72
C ALA A 108 13.72 4.77 -15.76
N ALA A 109 13.51 3.97 -16.80
CA ALA A 109 12.38 3.05 -16.90
C ALA A 109 12.42 1.96 -15.82
N LYS A 110 13.58 1.33 -15.59
CA LYS A 110 13.77 0.35 -14.49
C LYS A 110 13.48 0.96 -13.13
N ALA A 111 13.95 2.19 -12.87
CA ALA A 111 13.66 2.90 -11.63
C ALA A 111 12.15 3.18 -11.48
N ALA A 112 11.47 3.55 -12.57
CA ALA A 112 10.03 3.74 -12.57
C ALA A 112 9.30 2.43 -12.22
N TYR A 113 9.70 1.29 -12.77
CA TYR A 113 9.12 -0.01 -12.42
C TYR A 113 9.28 -0.35 -10.95
N VAL A 114 10.44 -0.11 -10.36
CA VAL A 114 10.66 -0.35 -8.92
C VAL A 114 9.66 0.44 -8.07
N GLU A 115 9.41 1.70 -8.41
CA GLU A 115 8.44 2.54 -7.69
C GLU A 115 6.99 2.11 -7.93
N GLN A 116 6.65 1.73 -9.17
CA GLN A 116 5.31 1.19 -9.51
C GLN A 116 5.03 -0.09 -8.69
N ILE A 117 5.98 -1.02 -8.71
CA ILE A 117 5.84 -2.34 -8.08
C ILE A 117 5.75 -2.24 -6.57
N LYS A 118 6.51 -1.34 -5.94
CA LYS A 118 6.36 -1.10 -4.49
C LYS A 118 4.93 -0.74 -4.11
N VAL A 119 4.25 0.05 -4.95
CA VAL A 119 2.87 0.49 -4.70
C VAL A 119 1.87 -0.59 -5.09
N GLU A 120 2.09 -1.28 -6.20
CA GLU A 120 1.16 -2.29 -6.74
C GLU A 120 1.19 -3.61 -5.96
N LEU A 121 2.37 -3.98 -5.43
CA LEU A 121 2.59 -5.19 -4.65
C LEU A 121 2.66 -4.94 -3.14
N GLU A 122 2.37 -3.72 -2.68
CA GLU A 122 2.23 -3.46 -1.24
C GLU A 122 1.07 -4.29 -0.67
N GLY A 123 1.28 -4.92 0.49
CA GLY A 123 0.26 -5.72 1.16
C GLY A 123 -0.03 -7.05 0.47
N SER A 124 -1.26 -7.23 -0.02
CA SER A 124 -1.76 -8.50 -0.60
C SER A 124 -1.42 -8.68 -2.09
N GLY A 125 -0.90 -7.63 -2.77
CA GLY A 125 -0.65 -7.67 -4.21
C GLY A 125 -1.92 -7.61 -5.07
N GLU A 126 -3.06 -7.22 -4.51
CA GLU A 126 -4.33 -7.11 -5.24
C GLU A 126 -4.31 -6.08 -6.38
N ASN A 127 -3.33 -5.18 -6.40
CA ASN A 127 -3.15 -4.17 -7.45
C ASN A 127 -2.05 -4.55 -8.46
N ALA A 128 -1.54 -5.79 -8.41
CA ALA A 128 -0.53 -6.27 -9.32
C ALA A 128 -0.97 -6.10 -10.78
N LYS A 129 -0.14 -5.43 -11.59
CA LYS A 129 -0.38 -5.30 -13.04
C LYS A 129 -0.45 -6.65 -13.75
N PHE A 130 0.42 -7.58 -13.34
CA PHE A 130 0.44 -8.97 -13.81
C PHE A 130 0.49 -9.92 -12.62
N THR A 131 -0.17 -11.06 -12.73
CA THR A 131 -0.15 -12.08 -11.68
C THR A 131 1.19 -12.83 -11.62
N TYR A 132 1.46 -13.48 -10.49
CA TYR A 132 2.65 -14.33 -10.34
C TYR A 132 2.73 -15.42 -11.42
N ASP A 133 1.62 -16.10 -11.72
CA ASP A 133 1.58 -17.17 -12.72
C ASP A 133 1.85 -16.65 -14.14
N GLU A 134 1.35 -15.46 -14.47
CA GLU A 134 1.68 -14.80 -15.73
C GLU A 134 3.17 -14.49 -15.83
N CYS A 135 3.78 -14.00 -14.76
CA CYS A 135 5.21 -13.73 -14.73
C CYS A 135 6.04 -15.00 -14.82
N MET A 136 5.64 -16.07 -14.14
CA MET A 136 6.33 -17.36 -14.20
C MET A 136 6.22 -18.02 -15.58
N THR A 137 5.15 -17.76 -16.32
CA THR A 137 5.02 -18.24 -17.71
C THR A 137 6.08 -17.65 -18.64
N LEU A 138 6.58 -16.44 -18.36
CA LEU A 138 7.61 -15.75 -19.16
C LEU A 138 9.04 -16.23 -18.89
N VAL A 139 9.24 -16.86 -17.73
CA VAL A 139 10.55 -17.39 -17.30
C VAL A 139 10.96 -18.57 -18.17
N GLN A 140 9.97 -19.30 -18.69
CA GLN A 140 10.12 -20.51 -19.49
C GLN A 140 10.89 -20.27 -20.80
#